data_AF-A0A0F9PKM1-F1
#
_entry.id   AF-A0A0F9PKM1-F1
#
_cell.length_a   1.000
_cell.length_b   1.000
_cell.length_c   1.000
_cell.angle_alpha   90.00
_cell.angle_beta   90.00
_cell.angle_gamma   90.00
#
_symmetry.space_group_name_H-M   'P 1'
#
loop_
_entity.id
_entity.type
_entity.pdbx_description
1 polymer ?
#
loop_
_entity_poly.entity_id
_entity_poly.type
_entity_poly.pdbx_seq_one_letter_code
_entity_poly.pdbx_strand_id
1 'polypeptide(L)' 'MSLIAGMNEELNRDRELLQQYQQIGGLFAFTILKAKIKEAEDSIASGNVVRMLIAYKTLKNSK' A
#
# COMPACT_ATOMS: atom_id res chain seq x y z
N MET A 1 7.00 16.96 -5.73
CA MET A 1 6.93 15.78 -4.84
C MET A 1 7.68 14.63 -5.49
N SER A 2 8.49 13.89 -4.72
CA SER A 2 9.11 12.64 -5.20
C SER A 2 8.08 11.51 -5.21
N LEU A 3 8.17 10.58 -6.17
CA LEU A 3 7.34 9.37 -6.23
C LEU A 3 7.36 8.60 -4.91
N ILE A 4 8.53 8.54 -4.26
CA ILE A 4 8.72 7.89 -2.97
C ILE A 4 7.92 8.58 -1.86
N ALA A 5 7.88 9.92 -1.87
CA ALA A 5 7.10 10.68 -0.89
C ALA A 5 5.60 10.40 -1.04
N GLY A 6 5.09 10.40 -2.27
CA GLY A 6 3.69 10.06 -2.54
C GLY A 6 3.35 8.61 -2.20
N MET A 7 4.26 7.66 -2.43
CA MET A 7 4.08 6.27 -2.00
C MET A 7 4.03 6.14 -0.48
N ASN A 8 4.90 6.85 0.25
CA ASN A 8 4.91 6.80 1.70
C ASN A 8 3.63 7.34 2.33
N GLU A 9 3.03 8.39 1.74
CA GLU A 9 1.73 8.91 2.17
C GLU A 9 0.61 7.87 2.00
N GLU A 10 0.52 7.27 0.82
CA GLU A 10 -0.49 6.24 0.54
C GLU A 10 -0.27 4.97 1.39
N LEU A 11 0.99 4.56 1.60
CA LEU A 11 1.34 3.45 2.49
C LEU A 11 0.88 3.70 3.93
N ASN A 12 1.06 4.92 4.45
CA ASN A 12 0.61 5.25 5.79
C ASN A 12 -0.93 5.21 5.88
N ARG A 13 -1.64 5.73 4.89
CA ARG A 13 -3.10 5.65 4.85
C ARG A 13 -3.60 4.21 4.81
N ASP A 14 -3.00 3.37 3.96
CA ASP A 14 -3.42 1.97 3.84
C ASP A 14 -3.06 1.16 5.10
N ARG A 15 -2.00 1.53 5.84
CA ARG A 15 -1.70 0.96 7.17
C ARG A 15 -2.76 1.33 8.21
N GLU A 16 -3.29 2.54 8.19
CA GLU A 16 -4.40 2.94 9.07
C GLU A 16 -5.68 2.17 8.74
N LEU A 17 -6.02 2.04 7.46
CA LEU A 17 -7.13 1.19 7.00
C LEU A 17 -6.96 -0.27 7.41
N LEU A 18 -5.73 -0.80 7.36
CA LEU A 18 -5.43 -2.16 7.79
C LEU A 18 -5.81 -2.38 9.26
N GLN A 19 -5.48 -1.42 10.15
CA GLN A 19 -5.87 -1.48 11.57
C GLN A 19 -7.39 -1.47 11.74
N GLN A 20 -8.09 -0.66 10.96
CA GLN A 20 -9.56 -0.63 11.00
C GLN A 20 -10.16 -1.98 10.55
N TYR A 21 -9.66 -2.57 9.46
CA TYR A 21 -10.10 -3.89 9.00
C TYR A 21 -9.83 -5.00 10.02
N GLN A 22 -8.72 -4.90 10.75
CA GLN A 22 -8.40 -5.82 11.84
C GLN A 22 -9.40 -5.73 12.98
N GLN A 23 -9.89 -4.53 13.32
CA GLN A 23 -10.85 -4.31 14.40
C GLN A 23 -12.28 -4.77 14.04
N ILE A 24 -12.70 -4.58 12.79
CA ILE A 24 -14.06 -4.94 12.32
C ILE A 24 -14.17 -6.38 11.80
N GLY A 25 -13.10 -7.18 11.87
CA GLY A 25 -13.11 -8.58 11.43
C GLY A 25 -13.12 -8.79 9.91
N GLY A 26 -12.71 -7.77 9.13
CA GLY A 26 -12.64 -7.82 7.66
C GLY A 26 -11.43 -8.61 7.14
N LEU A 27 -11.34 -9.91 7.47
CA LEU A 27 -10.14 -10.74 7.25
C LEU A 27 -9.67 -10.78 5.78
N PHE A 28 -10.61 -10.80 4.84
CA PHE A 28 -10.33 -10.80 3.40
C PHE A 28 -9.73 -9.47 2.94
N ALA A 29 -10.37 -8.35 3.29
CA ALA A 29 -9.88 -7.01 2.96
C ALA A 29 -8.53 -6.73 3.63
N PHE A 30 -8.36 -7.15 4.89
CA PHE A 30 -7.09 -7.11 5.62
C PHE A 30 -5.97 -7.84 4.88
N THR A 31 -6.22 -9.07 4.44
CA THR A 31 -5.20 -9.88 3.77
C THR A 31 -4.78 -9.28 2.43
N ILE A 32 -5.75 -8.79 1.64
CA ILE A 32 -5.48 -8.12 0.36
C ILE A 32 -4.68 -6.84 0.58
N LEU A 33 -5.10 -5.99 1.52
CA LEU A 33 -4.44 -4.72 1.79
C LEU A 33 -3.01 -4.93 2.30
N LYS A 34 -2.81 -5.93 3.17
CA LYS A 34 -1.47 -6.33 3.65
C LYS A 34 -0.56 -6.78 2.51
N ALA A 35 -1.08 -7.55 1.55
CA ALA A 35 -0.31 -7.98 0.38
C ALA A 35 0.11 -6.80 -0.49
N LYS A 36 -0.81 -5.85 -0.74
CA LYS A 36 -0.54 -4.63 -1.52
C LYS A 36 0.52 -3.74 -0.87
N ILE A 37 0.44 -3.54 0.45
CA ILE A 37 1.44 -2.78 1.22
C ILE A 37 2.82 -3.42 1.07
N LYS A 38 2.91 -4.74 1.23
CA LYS A 38 4.18 -5.46 1.09
C LYS A 38 4.76 -5.35 -0.32
N GLU A 39 3.94 -5.49 -1.35
CA GLU A 39 4.38 -5.35 -2.74
C GLU A 39 4.91 -3.94 -3.04
N ALA A 40 4.29 -2.92 -2.46
CA ALA A 40 4.77 -1.55 -2.55
C ALA A 40 6.13 -1.36 -1.87
N GLU A 41 6.32 -1.90 -0.66
CA GLU A 41 7.61 -1.87 0.05
C GLU A 41 8.71 -2.59 -0.73
N ASP A 42 8.43 -3.78 -1.27
CA ASP A 42 9.36 -4.55 -2.10
C ASP A 42 9.74 -3.79 -3.38
N SER A 43 8.79 -3.06 -3.98
CA SER A 43 9.06 -2.24 -5.16
C SER A 43 9.97 -1.05 -4.86
N ILE A 44 9.84 -0.43 -3.68
CA ILE A 44 10.73 0.64 -3.20
C ILE A 44 12.12 0.06 -2.94
N ALA A 45 12.21 -1.08 -2.23
CA ALA A 45 13.46 -1.72 -1.87
C ALA A 45 14.28 -2.17 -3.10
N SER A 46 13.59 -2.63 -4.14
CA SER A 46 14.23 -3.05 -5.40
C SER A 46 14.58 -1.90 -6.35
N GLY A 47 14.20 -0.65 -6.02
CA GLY A 47 14.42 0.52 -6.89
C GLY A 47 13.72 0.44 -8.25
N ASN A 48 12.76 -0.48 -8.40
CA ASN A 48 12.05 -0.67 -9.66
C ASN A 48 10.94 0.36 -9.82
N VAL A 49 11.25 1.47 -10.48
CA VAL A 49 10.35 2.62 -10.66
C VAL A 49 9.02 2.24 -11.34
N VAL A 50 9.03 1.28 -12.27
CA VAL A 50 7.80 0.82 -12.94
C VAL A 50 6.88 0.10 -11.95
N ARG A 51 7.44 -0.81 -11.13
CA ARG A 51 6.69 -1.49 -10.07
C ARG A 51 6.20 -0.50 -9.01
N MET A 52 7.01 0.49 -8.67
CA MET A 52 6.63 1.56 -7.74
C MET A 52 5.43 2.36 -8.25
N LEU A 53 5.36 2.69 -9.54
CA LEU A 53 4.22 3.39 -10.14
C LEU A 53 2.94 2.54 -10.12
N ILE A 54 3.06 1.23 -10.41
CA ILE A 54 1.93 0.29 -10.35
C ILE A 54 1.42 0.15 -8.91
N ALA A 55 2.34 -0.01 -7.96
CA ALA A 55 2.04 -0.09 -6.54
C ALA A 55 1.36 1.20 -6.05
N TYR A 56 1.91 2.36 -6.40
CA TYR A 56 1.32 3.66 -6.09
C TYR A 56 -0.11 3.80 -6.61
N LYS A 57 -0.37 3.43 -7.87
CA LYS A 57 -1.73 3.45 -8.45
C LYS A 57 -2.67 2.48 -7.73
N THR A 58 -2.16 1.31 -7.36
CA THR A 58 -2.91 0.27 -6.66
C THR A 58 -3.31 0.72 -5.25
N LEU A 59 -2.38 1.35 -4.51
CA LEU A 59 -2.64 1.94 -3.18
C LEU A 59 -3.61 3.13 -3.28
N LYS A 60 -3.41 4.02 -4.26
CA LYS A 60 -4.29 5.17 -4.47
C LYS A 60 -5.74 4.77 -4.79
N ASN A 61 -5.91 3.65 -5.49
CA ASN A 61 -7.21 3.07 -5.82
C ASN A 61 -7.71 2.04 -4.77
N SER A 62 -7.12 1.97 -3.57
CA SER A 62 -7.58 1.07 -2.51
C SER A 62 -8.90 1.52 -1.82
N LYS A 63 -9.43 2.68 -2.22
CA LYS A 63 -10.72 3.26 -1.78
C LYS A 63 -11.94 2.49 -2.30
#